data_AF-A0A3Q0JIP6-F1
#
_entry.id   AF-A0A3Q0JIP6-F1
#
_cell.length_a   1.000
_cell.length_b   1.000
_cell.length_c   1.000
_cell.angle_alpha   90.00
_cell.angle_beta   90.00
_cell.angle_gamma   90.00
#
_symmetry.space_group_name_H-M   'P 1'
#
loop_
_entity.id
_entity.type
_entity.pdbx_description
1 polymer ?
#
loop_
_entity_poly.entity_id
_entity_poly.type
_entity_poly.pdbx_seq_one_letter_code
_entity_poly.pdbx_strand_id
1 'polypeptide(L)'
;MTVPNDLIGCIIGKGGTKIFEIRQISGAMIRISNAEEREANSTDRTITISGNPDSVALAQYLINMRQISGAMIRISNAEEREANSTDRTITISGNPDSVALAQYLINM
;
A
#
# COMPACT_ATOMS: atom_id res chain seq x y z
N MET A 1 5.24 -12.43 -0.43
CA MET A 1 5.47 -11.07 0.13
C MET A 1 4.31 -10.70 1.05
N THR A 2 4.49 -9.77 2.00
CA THR A 2 3.42 -9.23 2.85
C THR A 2 3.16 -7.76 2.52
N VAL A 3 1.92 -7.31 2.75
CA VAL A 3 1.49 -5.92 2.53
C VAL A 3 0.54 -5.51 3.65
N PRO A 4 0.69 -4.32 4.26
CA PRO A 4 -0.28 -3.82 5.22
C PRO A 4 -1.71 -3.86 4.67
N ASN A 5 -2.67 -4.27 5.49
CA ASN A 5 -4.06 -4.37 5.06
C ASN A 5 -4.62 -3.02 4.56
N ASP A 6 -4.14 -1.90 5.11
CA ASP A 6 -4.58 -0.57 4.68
C ASP A 6 -4.12 -0.21 3.26
N LEU A 7 -3.04 -0.83 2.78
CA LEU A 7 -2.48 -0.61 1.45
C LEU A 7 -2.95 -1.64 0.41
N ILE A 8 -3.55 -2.76 0.84
CA ILE A 8 -3.97 -3.83 -0.06
C ILE A 8 -5.02 -3.35 -1.07
N GLY A 9 -5.86 -2.39 -0.68
CA GLY A 9 -6.87 -1.78 -1.54
C GLY A 9 -6.27 -1.10 -2.78
N CYS A 10 -5.09 -0.48 -2.65
CA CYS A 10 -4.38 0.16 -3.76
C CYS A 10 -3.85 -0.87 -4.77
N ILE A 11 -3.50 -2.07 -4.30
CA ILE A 11 -3.04 -3.18 -5.15
C ILE A 11 -4.22 -3.88 -5.85
N ILE A 12 -5.31 -4.14 -5.11
CA ILE A 12 -6.49 -4.81 -5.65
C ILE A 12 -7.22 -3.91 -6.66
N GLY A 13 -7.35 -2.62 -6.35
CA GLY A 13 -8.12 -1.67 -7.13
C GLY A 13 -9.64 -1.86 -6.98
N LYS A 14 -10.42 -0.86 -7.42
CA LYS A 14 -11.89 -0.91 -7.37
C LYS A 14 -12.40 -2.12 -8.17
N GLY A 15 -13.17 -2.98 -7.51
CA GLY A 15 -13.70 -4.21 -8.12
C GLY A 15 -12.64 -5.24 -8.53
N GLY A 16 -11.42 -5.15 -8.01
CA GLY A 16 -10.34 -6.07 -8.38
C GLY A 16 -9.70 -5.82 -9.74
N THR A 17 -10.02 -4.70 -10.38
CA THR A 17 -9.54 -4.35 -11.74
C THR A 17 -8.01 -4.29 -11.83
N LYS A 18 -7.33 -3.71 -10.83
CA LYS A 18 -5.88 -3.54 -10.86
C LYS A 18 -5.14 -4.86 -10.69
N ILE A 19 -5.54 -5.69 -9.73
CA ILE A 19 -4.92 -7.01 -9.56
C ILE A 19 -5.22 -7.93 -10.75
N PHE A 20 -6.38 -7.76 -11.40
CA PHE A 20 -6.70 -8.45 -12.64
C PHE A 20 -5.73 -8.06 -13.77
N GLU A 21 -5.49 -6.77 -14.00
CA GLU A 21 -4.51 -6.28 -14.97
C GLU A 21 -3.11 -6.84 -14.69
N ILE A 22 -2.67 -6.84 -13.43
CA ILE A 22 -1.35 -7.36 -13.05
C ILE A 22 -1.24 -8.85 -13.40
N ARG A 23 -2.27 -9.65 -13.12
CA ARG A 23 -2.32 -11.07 -13.50
C ARG A 23 -2.22 -11.24 -15.02
N GLN A 24 -2.93 -10.43 -15.80
CA GLN A 24 -2.90 -10.51 -17.26
C GLN A 24 -1.53 -10.12 -17.83
N ILE A 25 -0.95 -9.01 -17.36
CA ILE A 25 0.33 -8.50 -17.87
C ILE A 25 1.50 -9.40 -17.47
N SER A 26 1.52 -9.87 -16.22
CA SER A 26 2.60 -10.72 -15.72
C SER A 26 2.49 -12.18 -16.18
N GLY A 27 1.28 -12.66 -16.47
CA GLY A 27 1.01 -14.08 -16.66
C GLY A 27 1.19 -14.91 -15.39
N ALA A 28 1.42 -14.28 -14.24
CA ALA A 28 1.61 -14.97 -12.96
C ALA A 28 0.27 -15.32 -12.31
N MET A 29 0.26 -16.43 -11.58
CA MET A 29 -0.81 -16.74 -10.65
C MET A 29 -0.58 -15.96 -9.35
N ILE A 30 -1.56 -15.14 -8.96
CA ILE A 30 -1.45 -14.28 -7.77
C ILE A 30 -2.62 -14.54 -6.82
N ARG A 31 -2.32 -15.01 -5.61
CA ARG A 31 -3.29 -15.21 -4.51
C ARG A 31 -3.03 -14.21 -3.40
N ILE A 32 -4.09 -13.62 -2.86
CA ILE A 32 -4.03 -12.73 -1.69
C ILE A 32 -4.77 -13.46 -0.57
N SER A 33 -4.14 -13.59 0.61
CA SER A 33 -4.75 -14.23 1.77
C SER A 33 -6.04 -13.51 2.16
N ASN A 34 -7.02 -14.24 2.69
CA ASN A 34 -8.24 -13.62 3.21
C ASN A 34 -7.99 -12.91 4.53
N ALA A 35 -8.99 -12.13 4.96
CA ALA A 35 -8.95 -11.44 6.24
C ALA A 35 -8.90 -12.41 7.42
N GLU A 36 -9.56 -13.56 7.31
CA GLU A 36 -9.52 -14.59 8.37
C GLU A 36 -8.26 -15.47 8.33
N GLU A 37 -7.50 -15.44 7.23
CA GLU A 37 -6.25 -16.20 7.05
C GLU A 37 -5.00 -15.46 7.58
N ARG A 38 -5.19 -14.40 8.37
CA ARG A 38 -4.08 -13.62 8.95
C ARG A 38 -3.48 -14.36 10.15
N GLU A 39 -2.17 -14.27 10.32
CA GLU A 39 -1.52 -14.73 11.55
C GLU A 39 -2.04 -13.92 12.75
N ALA A 40 -2.20 -14.57 13.91
CA ALA A 40 -2.66 -13.89 15.12
C ALA A 40 -1.74 -12.70 15.44
N ASN A 41 -2.31 -11.50 15.52
CA ASN A 41 -1.65 -10.20 15.69
C ASN A 41 -1.01 -9.57 14.43
N SER A 42 -1.21 -10.14 13.24
CA SER A 42 -0.78 -9.51 11.99
C SER A 42 -1.90 -8.71 11.33
N THR A 43 -1.65 -7.42 11.08
CA THR A 43 -2.50 -6.56 10.24
C THR A 43 -2.12 -6.66 8.76
N ASP A 44 -1.18 -7.53 8.39
CA ASP A 44 -0.72 -7.66 7.02
C ASP A 44 -1.52 -8.70 6.23
N ARG A 45 -1.45 -8.59 4.91
CA ARG A 45 -1.99 -9.51 3.92
C ARG A 45 -0.84 -10.19 3.20
N THR A 46 -0.93 -11.50 3.05
CA THR A 46 0.07 -12.28 2.34
C THR A 46 -0.31 -12.36 0.87
N ILE A 47 0.62 -11.98 -0.01
CA ILE A 47 0.51 -12.19 -1.45
C ILE A 47 1.46 -13.32 -1.85
N THR A 48 0.86 -14.38 -2.41
CA THR A 48 1.55 -15.52 -3.01
C THR A 48 1.54 -15.33 -4.53
N ILE A 49 2.72 -15.37 -5.13
CA ILE A 49 2.91 -15.27 -6.59
C ILE A 49 3.58 -16.57 -7.04
N SER A 50 3.02 -17.21 -8.06
CA SER A 50 3.56 -18.43 -8.67
C SER A 50 3.50 -18.36 -10.19
N GLY A 51 4.42 -19.05 -10.85
CA GLY A 51 4.59 -19.02 -12.30
C GLY A 51 6.05 -19.23 -12.69
N ASN A 52 6.37 -18.93 -13.95
CA ASN A 52 7.78 -18.89 -14.39
C ASN A 52 8.51 -17.69 -13.72
N PRO A 53 9.86 -17.73 -13.64
CA PRO A 53 10.64 -16.69 -12.97
C PRO A 53 10.37 -15.27 -13.49
N ASP A 54 10.25 -15.10 -14.80
CA ASP A 54 10.04 -13.78 -15.43
C ASP A 54 8.65 -13.21 -15.08
N SER A 55 7.63 -14.05 -15.12
CA SER A 55 6.26 -13.72 -14.70
C SER A 55 6.20 -13.35 -13.23
N VAL A 56 6.89 -14.11 -12.36
CA VAL A 56 6.96 -13.81 -10.93
C VAL A 56 7.67 -12.47 -10.70
N ALA A 57 8.81 -12.23 -11.36
CA ALA A 57 9.57 -11.00 -11.24
C ALA A 57 8.76 -9.78 -11.72
N LEU A 58 8.07 -9.92 -12.87
CA LEU A 58 7.23 -8.85 -13.42
C LEU A 58 6.03 -8.56 -12.51
N ALA A 59 5.34 -9.58 -11.99
CA ALA A 59 4.26 -9.40 -11.03
C ALA A 59 4.74 -8.67 -9.77
N GLN A 60 5.89 -9.07 -9.23
CA GLN A 60 6.49 -8.46 -8.05
C GLN A 60 6.83 -6.98 -8.28
N TYR A 61 7.42 -6.66 -9.44
CA TYR A 61 7.71 -5.28 -9.84
C TYR A 61 6.44 -4.43 -9.93
N LEU A 62 5.42 -4.91 -10.64
CA LEU A 62 4.16 -4.21 -10.81
C LEU A 62 3.45 -3.96 -9.47
N ILE A 63 3.47 -4.93 -8.55
CA ILE A 63 2.88 -4.77 -7.22
C ILE A 63 3.64 -3.71 -6.41
N ASN A 64 4.97 -3.78 -6.38
CA ASN A 64 5.80 -2.83 -5.63
C ASN A 64 5.63 -1.40 -6.14
N MET A 65 5.60 -1.22 -7.46
CA MET A 65 5.38 0.10 -8.07
C MET A 65 4.04 0.72 -7.62
N ARG A 66 2.99 -0.10 -7.43
CA ARG A 66 1.67 0.38 -7.00
C ARG A 66 1.58 0.70 -5.51
N GLN A 67 2.42 0.10 -4.68
CA GLN A 67 2.51 0.50 -3.26
C GLN A 67 3.01 1.93 -3.10
N ILE A 68 3.93 2.37 -3.98
CA ILE A 68 4.52 3.71 -3.95
C ILE A 68 3.50 4.78 -4.36
N SER A 69 2.67 4.51 -5.39
CA SER A 69 1.63 5.45 -5.80
C SER A 69 0.42 5.51 -4.85
N GLY A 70 0.29 4.56 -3.92
CA GLY A 70 -0.82 4.44 -2.99
C GLY A 70 -0.62 5.16 -1.65
N ALA A 71 0.47 5.91 -1.45
CA ALA A 71 0.68 6.72 -0.25
C ALA A 71 -0.47 7.73 -0.09
N MET A 72 -1.42 7.44 0.81
CA MET A 72 -2.43 8.40 1.22
C MET A 72 -1.76 9.45 2.09
N ILE A 73 -1.65 10.68 1.59
CA ILE A 73 -1.52 11.85 2.46
C ILE A 73 -2.87 11.99 3.18
N ARG A 74 -2.99 11.50 4.40
CA ARG A 74 -4.16 11.72 5.24
C ARG A 74 -3.96 13.03 6.00
N ILE A 75 -4.56 14.11 5.51
CA ILE A 75 -4.74 15.31 6.36
C ILE A 75 -5.88 14.98 7.32
N SER A 76 -5.56 14.52 8.53
CA SER A 76 -6.54 14.47 9.62
C SER A 76 -6.61 15.84 10.29
N ASN A 77 -7.80 16.42 10.35
CA ASN A 77 -8.05 17.52 11.29
C ASN A 77 -7.90 16.92 12.71
N ALA A 78 -6.84 17.32 13.41
CA ALA A 78 -6.69 17.00 14.83
C ALA A 78 -7.90 17.57 15.57
N GLU A 79 -8.45 16.76 16.49
CA GLU A 79 -9.65 17.10 17.25
C GLU A 79 -9.53 18.48 17.89
N GLU A 80 -10.47 19.36 17.56
CA GLU A 80 -10.59 20.70 18.10
C GLU A 80 -10.88 20.62 19.61
N ARG A 81 -9.88 20.89 20.45
CA ARG A 81 -10.06 21.59 21.74
C ARG A 81 -8.74 22.27 22.16
N GLU A 82 -8.36 23.31 21.42
CA GLU A 82 -7.84 24.55 22.02
C GLU A 82 -7.79 25.67 20.96
N ALA A 83 -8.64 26.67 21.17
CA ALA A 83 -8.85 27.79 20.26
C ALA A 83 -7.67 28.78 20.29
N ASN A 84 -6.57 28.46 19.59
CA ASN A 84 -5.67 29.43 18.91
C ASN A 84 -4.37 28.82 18.34
N SER A 85 -4.20 27.50 18.26
CA SER A 85 -2.99 26.97 17.64
C SER A 85 -3.12 26.93 16.12
N THR A 86 -2.18 27.58 15.42
CA THR A 86 -2.05 27.47 13.95
C THR A 86 -1.36 26.16 13.55
N ASP A 87 -0.99 25.31 14.52
CA ASP A 87 -0.40 23.99 14.26
C ASP A 87 -1.41 23.06 13.61
N ARG A 88 -1.23 22.83 12.32
CA ARG A 88 -1.82 21.70 11.61
C ARG A 88 -0.84 20.54 11.69
N THR A 89 -1.14 19.53 12.50
CA THR A 89 -0.36 18.29 12.50
C THR A 89 -0.62 17.53 11.19
N ILE A 90 0.41 17.41 10.35
CA ILE A 90 0.37 16.58 9.14
C ILE A 90 0.88 15.19 9.50
N THR A 91 0.01 14.18 9.47
CA THR A 91 0.42 12.78 9.64
C THR A 91 0.67 12.15 8.26
N ILE A 92 1.93 11.77 8.00
CA ILE A 92 2.33 11.11 6.76
C ILE A 92 2.49 9.62 7.04
N SER A 93 1.72 8.79 6.35
CA SER A 93 1.78 7.33 6.47
C SER A 93 1.96 6.70 5.08
N GLY A 94 2.84 5.71 4.95
CA GLY A 94 3.14 5.05 3.69
C GLY A 94 4.37 4.15 3.80
N ASN A 95 4.94 3.72 2.66
CA ASN A 95 6.23 3.03 2.70
C ASN A 95 7.32 3.99 3.22
N PRO A 96 8.39 3.48 3.87
CA PRO A 96 9.44 4.33 4.43
C PRO A 96 10.07 5.31 3.43
N ASP A 97 10.27 4.90 2.18
CA ASP A 97 10.88 5.74 1.14
C ASP A 97 9.99 6.94 0.76
N SER A 98 8.68 6.70 0.66
CA SER A 98 7.67 7.70 0.30
C SER A 98 7.45 8.68 1.45
N VAL A 99 7.47 8.18 2.70
CA VAL A 99 7.41 9.01 3.90
C VAL A 99 8.66 9.90 3.99
N ALA A 100 9.86 9.34 3.76
CA ALA A 100 11.11 10.09 3.77
C ALA A 100 11.13 11.21 2.72
N LEU A 101 10.66 10.91 1.49
CA LEU A 101 10.61 11.88 0.41
C LEU A 101 9.58 12.99 0.68
N ALA A 102 8.41 12.64 1.21
CA ALA A 102 7.39 13.63 1.59
C ALA A 102 7.88 14.54 2.74
N GLN A 103 8.56 13.98 3.74
CA GLN A 103 9.13 14.75 4.84
C GLN A 103 10.22 15.71 4.35
N TYR A 104 11.07 15.27 3.41
CA TYR A 104 12.10 16.10 2.81
C TYR A 104 11.51 17.31 2.07
N LEU A 105 10.46 17.11 1.27
CA LEU A 105 9.82 18.19 0.50
C LEU A 105 9.11 19.24 1.37
N ILE A 106 8.61 18.84 2.55
CA ILE A 106 7.95 19.76 3.49
C ILE A 106 8.97 20.62 4.26
N ASN A 107 10.19 20.11 4.46
CA ASN A 107 11.24 20.79 5.21
C ASN A 107 12.14 21.71 4.35
N MET A 108 11.80 21.92 3.06
CA MET A 108 12.43 22.88 2.15
C MET A 108 11.75 24.26 2.23
#